data_AF-S3Y5M2-F1
#
_entry.id   AF-S3Y5M2-F1
#
_cell.length_a   1.000
_cell.length_b   1.000
_cell.length_c   1.000
_cell.angle_alpha   90.00
_cell.angle_beta   90.00
_cell.angle_gamma   90.00
#
_symmetry.space_group_name_H-M   'P 1'
#
loop_
_entity.id
_entity.type
_entity.pdbx_description
1 polymer ?
#
loop_
_entity_poly.entity_id
_entity_poly.type
_entity_poly.pdbx_seq_one_letter_code
_entity_poly.pdbx_strand_id
1 'polypeptide(L)'
;MANYTAADIKDIREKTGAGMLDVKKALDEANGDHEKAVEIIRVKGLKGIAKREGRAASEGLIAADVRDVEGGQLGTLVEINSETDFVAKNAKFIALGDEAVAAAVESGATTPEELAETSFGEALTNAGATMGEKILVRRIGRVQGEVVTNYMHRTNKDLPPQVGVLVATDKAGAEVARDVAMHIAAYSPLYLTREDVPADVVENERRIAEETAKNEGKPEKALPKIVEGRMNGFFKENVLLDQPFAKDPKQSVGKVVEAAGGTVTGFVRFRVGN
;
A
#
# COMPACT_ATOMS: atom_id res chain seq x y z
N MET A 1 13.81 31.62 -25.91
CA MET A 1 12.50 31.05 -26.33
C MET A 1 12.74 29.57 -26.61
N ALA A 2 11.79 28.69 -26.30
CA ALA A 2 11.93 27.28 -26.67
C ALA A 2 12.04 27.18 -28.21
N ASN A 3 13.01 26.40 -28.71
CA ASN A 3 13.25 26.24 -30.16
C ASN A 3 12.30 25.22 -30.82
N TYR A 4 11.19 24.90 -30.17
CA TYR A 4 10.18 23.95 -30.62
C TYR A 4 8.79 24.45 -30.26
N THR A 5 7.79 24.01 -31.00
CA THR A 5 6.39 24.43 -30.90
C THR A 5 5.53 23.39 -30.19
N ALA A 6 4.33 23.78 -29.75
CA ALA A 6 3.35 22.83 -29.23
C ALA A 6 2.94 21.77 -30.26
N ALA A 7 3.01 22.09 -31.56
CA ALA A 7 2.76 21.15 -32.64
C ALA A 7 3.86 20.07 -32.71
N ASP A 8 5.12 20.45 -32.49
CA ASP A 8 6.26 19.52 -32.46
C ASP A 8 6.15 18.54 -31.29
N ILE A 9 5.77 19.04 -30.11
CA ILE A 9 5.50 18.19 -28.94
C ILE A 9 4.38 17.19 -29.25
N LYS A 10 3.30 17.65 -29.91
CA LYS A 10 2.18 16.79 -30.30
C LYS A 10 2.60 15.71 -31.32
N ASP A 11 3.35 16.08 -32.35
CA ASP A 11 3.80 15.15 -33.40
C ASP A 11 4.74 14.07 -32.84
N ILE A 12 5.74 14.47 -32.03
CA ILE A 12 6.64 13.50 -31.37
C ILE A 12 5.84 12.61 -30.41
N ARG A 13 4.86 13.15 -29.67
CA ARG A 13 3.97 12.35 -28.82
C ARG A 13 3.17 11.33 -29.62
N GLU A 14 2.61 11.70 -30.76
CA GLU A 14 1.85 10.77 -31.63
C GLU A 14 2.75 9.66 -32.20
N LYS A 15 3.98 10.01 -32.62
CA LYS A 15 4.96 9.07 -33.17
C LYS A 15 5.54 8.11 -32.13
N THR A 16 5.81 8.60 -30.92
CA THR A 16 6.52 7.83 -29.88
C THR A 16 5.58 7.20 -28.86
N GLY A 17 4.39 7.78 -28.65
CA GLY A 17 3.49 7.42 -27.57
C GLY A 17 4.01 7.77 -26.17
N ALA A 18 5.00 8.66 -26.05
CA ALA A 18 5.52 9.16 -24.77
C ALA A 18 4.58 10.20 -24.13
N GLY A 19 4.74 10.47 -22.83
CA GLY A 19 3.98 11.48 -22.10
C GLY A 19 4.28 12.91 -22.60
N MET A 20 3.35 13.84 -22.43
CA MET A 20 3.51 15.23 -22.89
C MET A 20 4.72 15.92 -22.26
N LEU A 21 4.93 15.70 -20.95
CA LEU A 21 6.07 16.25 -20.20
C LEU A 21 7.38 15.57 -20.60
N ASP A 22 7.37 14.28 -20.88
CA ASP A 22 8.55 13.52 -21.32
C ASP A 22 9.04 13.98 -22.69
N VAL A 23 8.11 14.22 -23.63
CA VAL A 23 8.44 14.78 -24.94
C VAL A 23 9.02 16.18 -24.80
N LYS A 24 8.47 17.00 -23.89
CA LYS A 24 9.00 18.33 -23.62
C LYS A 24 10.43 18.27 -23.06
N LYS A 25 10.68 17.44 -22.03
CA LYS A 25 12.01 17.23 -21.45
C LYS A 25 13.01 16.72 -22.49
N ALA A 26 12.60 15.77 -23.34
CA ALA A 26 13.45 15.25 -24.41
C ALA A 26 13.79 16.31 -25.46
N LEU A 27 12.84 17.18 -25.83
CA LEU A 27 13.07 18.32 -26.71
C LEU A 27 13.98 19.38 -26.07
N ASP A 28 13.84 19.64 -24.78
CA ASP A 28 14.73 20.52 -24.03
C ASP A 28 16.18 19.98 -24.03
N GLU A 29 16.37 18.69 -23.72
CA GLU A 29 17.67 17.99 -23.76
C GLU A 29 18.27 17.92 -25.18
N ALA A 30 17.42 17.84 -26.19
CA ALA A 30 17.80 17.84 -27.59
C ALA A 30 18.02 19.26 -28.16
N ASN A 31 17.85 20.32 -27.37
CA ASN A 31 17.86 21.72 -27.84
C ASN A 31 16.89 21.99 -29.02
N GLY A 32 15.76 21.29 -29.02
CA GLY A 32 14.73 21.38 -30.07
C GLY A 32 14.97 20.46 -31.28
N ASP A 33 16.00 19.61 -31.29
CA ASP A 33 16.21 18.63 -32.35
C ASP A 33 15.22 17.46 -32.21
N HIS A 34 14.41 17.24 -33.25
CA HIS A 34 13.34 16.25 -33.25
C HIS A 34 13.86 14.82 -33.30
N GLU A 35 14.87 14.55 -34.13
CA GLU A 35 15.41 13.19 -34.28
C GLU A 35 16.13 12.78 -32.99
N LYS A 36 16.92 13.71 -32.43
CA LYS A 36 17.60 13.50 -31.16
C LYS A 36 16.62 13.38 -30.00
N ALA A 37 15.52 14.13 -29.97
CA ALA A 37 14.47 13.96 -28.97
C ALA A 37 13.80 12.57 -29.06
N VAL A 38 13.53 12.09 -30.28
CA VAL A 38 13.02 10.74 -30.50
C VAL A 38 14.03 9.67 -30.07
N GLU A 39 15.33 9.89 -30.33
CA GLU A 39 16.40 9.02 -29.85
C GLU A 39 16.45 9.00 -28.31
N ILE A 40 16.43 10.16 -27.65
CA ILE A 40 16.39 10.28 -26.19
C ILE A 40 15.18 9.54 -25.63
N ILE A 41 14.00 9.71 -26.21
CA ILE A 41 12.78 8.98 -25.82
C ILE A 41 12.96 7.46 -25.95
N ARG A 42 13.65 6.99 -26.99
CA ARG A 42 13.93 5.56 -27.19
C ARG A 42 14.98 5.04 -26.19
N VAL A 43 16.05 5.79 -25.98
CA VAL A 43 17.13 5.46 -25.03
C VAL A 43 16.59 5.41 -23.60
N LYS A 44 15.74 6.37 -23.22
CA LYS A 44 15.03 6.41 -21.93
C LYS A 44 13.82 5.48 -21.86
N GLY A 45 13.54 4.70 -22.92
CA GLY A 45 12.45 3.74 -22.94
C GLY A 45 11.03 4.33 -22.87
N LEU A 46 10.84 5.64 -23.02
CA LEU A 46 9.56 6.33 -22.83
C LEU A 46 8.50 6.01 -23.91
N LYS A 47 8.84 5.14 -24.86
CA LYS A 47 7.97 4.73 -25.96
C LYS A 47 6.72 4.00 -25.44
N GLY A 48 5.56 4.57 -25.73
CA GLY A 48 4.26 3.95 -25.44
C GLY A 48 3.81 4.01 -23.98
N ILE A 49 4.52 4.71 -23.09
CA ILE A 49 4.13 4.86 -21.67
C ILE A 49 2.74 5.48 -21.53
N ALA A 50 2.43 6.53 -22.30
CA ALA A 50 1.11 7.16 -22.24
C ALA A 50 -0.03 6.21 -22.64
N LYS A 51 0.25 5.21 -23.49
CA LYS A 51 -0.75 4.17 -23.84
C LYS A 51 -0.95 3.14 -22.72
N ARG A 52 -0.04 3.09 -21.74
CA ARG A 52 -0.10 2.16 -20.58
C ARG A 52 -0.80 2.77 -19.38
N GLU A 53 -0.87 4.10 -19.26
CA GLU A 53 -1.54 4.77 -18.13
C GLU A 53 -2.97 4.30 -17.87
N GLY A 54 -3.73 4.02 -18.94
CA GLY A 54 -5.11 3.52 -18.85
C GLY A 54 -5.23 2.02 -18.51
N ARG A 55 -4.13 1.27 -18.42
CA ARG A 55 -4.16 -0.17 -18.14
C ARG A 55 -4.31 -0.43 -16.64
N ALA A 56 -5.00 -1.52 -16.30
CA ALA A 56 -5.09 -2.01 -14.94
C ALA A 56 -3.77 -2.67 -14.53
N ALA A 57 -3.28 -2.36 -13.33
CA ALA A 57 -2.12 -2.99 -12.72
C ALA A 57 -2.52 -3.47 -11.31
N SER A 58 -2.93 -4.72 -11.21
CA SER A 58 -3.46 -5.34 -9.99
C SER A 58 -2.56 -6.44 -9.42
N GLU A 59 -1.51 -6.82 -10.15
CA GLU A 59 -0.46 -7.74 -9.69
C GLU A 59 0.70 -6.92 -9.13
N GLY A 60 1.71 -7.56 -8.51
CA GLY A 60 2.85 -6.81 -7.99
C GLY A 60 3.52 -7.44 -6.78
N LEU A 61 4.02 -6.61 -5.86
CA LEU A 61 4.59 -7.03 -4.59
C LEU A 61 4.46 -5.96 -3.51
N ILE A 62 4.63 -6.38 -2.25
CA ILE A 62 4.87 -5.48 -1.12
C ILE A 62 6.33 -5.60 -0.68
N ALA A 63 7.02 -4.46 -0.60
CA ALA A 63 8.36 -4.34 -0.03
C ALA A 63 8.28 -3.67 1.36
N ALA A 64 9.23 -4.00 2.23
CA ALA A 64 9.24 -3.53 3.61
C ALA A 64 10.66 -3.19 4.07
N ASP A 65 10.78 -2.15 4.89
CA ASP A 65 12.00 -1.77 5.60
C ASP A 65 11.65 -1.42 7.05
N VAL A 66 12.49 -1.82 7.99
CA VAL A 66 12.40 -1.43 9.41
C VAL A 66 13.79 -0.99 9.85
N ARG A 67 13.90 0.22 10.40
CA ARG A 67 15.17 0.77 10.88
C ARG A 67 15.01 1.57 12.16
N ASP A 68 16.10 1.67 12.91
CA ASP A 68 16.17 2.50 14.11
C ASP A 68 16.14 3.99 13.72
N VAL A 69 15.38 4.77 14.49
CA VAL A 69 15.23 6.22 14.36
C VAL A 69 15.21 6.86 15.75
N GLU A 70 15.25 8.19 15.83
CA GLU A 70 15.01 8.86 17.12
C GLU A 70 13.61 8.49 17.64
N GLY A 71 13.53 8.03 18.88
CA GLY A 71 12.28 7.62 19.52
C GLY A 71 11.82 6.18 19.25
N GLY A 72 12.64 5.33 18.60
CA GLY A 72 12.35 3.90 18.45
C GLY A 72 12.69 3.36 17.07
N GLN A 73 11.75 2.66 16.45
CA GLN A 73 11.89 2.09 15.11
C GLN A 73 10.81 2.61 14.18
N LEU A 74 11.19 2.87 12.93
CA LEU A 74 10.27 3.23 11.85
C LEU A 74 10.19 2.07 10.87
N GLY A 75 8.97 1.56 10.66
CA GLY A 75 8.68 0.64 9.57
C GLY A 75 8.06 1.37 8.39
N THR A 76 8.46 1.00 7.17
CA THR A 76 7.90 1.48 5.90
C THR A 76 7.49 0.30 5.03
N LEU A 77 6.28 0.35 4.46
CA LEU A 77 5.82 -0.52 3.38
C LEU A 77 5.67 0.27 2.08
N VAL A 78 6.02 -0.35 0.98
CA VAL A 78 5.72 0.15 -0.37
C VAL A 78 5.01 -0.95 -1.15
N GLU A 79 3.87 -0.62 -1.76
CA GLU A 79 3.23 -1.48 -2.76
C GLU A 79 3.63 -1.01 -4.16
N ILE A 80 4.20 -1.93 -4.93
CA ILE A 80 4.49 -1.73 -6.35
C ILE A 80 3.63 -2.71 -7.15
N ASN A 81 2.93 -2.18 -8.17
CA ASN A 81 2.08 -2.98 -9.04
C ASN A 81 2.65 -3.15 -10.46
N SER A 82 2.30 -4.28 -11.07
CA SER A 82 2.47 -4.63 -12.48
C SER A 82 1.13 -5.05 -13.09
N GLU A 83 1.08 -5.24 -14.41
CA GLU A 83 -0.11 -5.75 -15.09
C GLU A 83 -0.26 -7.26 -14.86
N THR A 84 0.85 -8.01 -14.83
CA THR A 84 0.85 -9.47 -14.73
C THR A 84 1.71 -10.03 -13.59
N ASP A 85 1.40 -11.26 -13.20
CA ASP A 85 2.15 -12.05 -12.24
C ASP A 85 3.53 -12.49 -12.79
N PHE A 86 3.66 -12.57 -14.11
CA PHE A 86 4.93 -12.88 -14.80
C PHE A 86 5.98 -11.80 -14.56
N VAL A 87 5.57 -10.53 -14.60
CA VAL A 87 6.47 -9.42 -14.23
C VAL A 87 6.67 -9.39 -12.72
N ALA A 88 5.63 -9.61 -11.91
CA ALA A 88 5.74 -9.58 -10.45
C ALA A 88 6.82 -10.54 -9.92
N LYS A 89 6.96 -11.74 -10.50
CA LYS A 89 7.98 -12.73 -10.11
C LYS A 89 9.33 -12.57 -10.79
N ASN A 90 9.53 -11.55 -11.60
CA ASN A 90 10.81 -11.26 -12.24
C ASN A 90 11.82 -10.68 -11.25
N ALA A 91 13.05 -11.17 -11.25
CA ALA A 91 14.10 -10.70 -10.34
C ALA A 91 14.36 -9.18 -10.42
N LYS A 92 14.25 -8.57 -11.62
CA LYS A 92 14.40 -7.12 -11.78
C LYS A 92 13.24 -6.33 -11.17
N PHE A 93 12.03 -6.90 -11.20
CA PHE A 93 10.86 -6.27 -10.57
C PHE A 93 10.93 -6.38 -9.05
N ILE A 94 11.41 -7.51 -8.53
CA ILE A 94 11.66 -7.70 -7.10
C ILE A 94 12.71 -6.70 -6.60
N ALA A 95 13.83 -6.56 -7.32
CA ALA A 95 14.87 -5.58 -6.99
C ALA A 95 14.33 -4.14 -7.04
N LEU A 96 13.47 -3.81 -8.00
CA LEU A 96 12.80 -2.51 -8.06
C LEU A 96 11.94 -2.25 -6.81
N GLY A 97 11.30 -3.28 -6.26
CA GLY A 97 10.60 -3.23 -4.98
C GLY A 97 11.49 -2.81 -3.81
N ASP A 98 12.66 -3.44 -3.71
CA ASP A 98 13.65 -3.15 -2.68
C ASP A 98 14.22 -1.72 -2.85
N GLU A 99 14.50 -1.31 -4.08
CA GLU A 99 14.91 0.07 -4.41
C GLU A 99 13.83 1.09 -4.02
N ALA A 100 12.55 0.78 -4.23
CA ALA A 100 11.44 1.67 -3.93
C ALA A 100 11.33 1.95 -2.44
N VAL A 101 11.38 0.90 -1.60
CA VAL A 101 11.31 1.09 -0.16
C VAL A 101 12.57 1.79 0.37
N ALA A 102 13.74 1.49 -0.17
CA ALA A 102 14.97 2.20 0.19
C ALA A 102 14.88 3.70 -0.13
N ALA A 103 14.45 4.06 -1.35
CA ALA A 103 14.28 5.44 -1.78
C ALA A 103 13.19 6.17 -0.98
N ALA A 104 12.09 5.50 -0.65
CA ALA A 104 11.04 6.08 0.20
C ALA A 104 11.61 6.46 1.57
N VAL A 105 12.40 5.58 2.20
CA VAL A 105 12.95 5.90 3.52
C VAL A 105 14.05 6.95 3.45
N GLU A 106 14.94 6.90 2.46
CA GLU A 106 16.02 7.89 2.30
C GLU A 106 15.48 9.31 2.05
N SER A 107 14.49 9.44 1.17
CA SER A 107 13.88 10.72 0.83
C SER A 107 12.87 11.23 1.87
N GLY A 108 12.37 10.34 2.73
CA GLY A 108 11.25 10.64 3.61
C GLY A 108 9.88 10.61 2.92
N ALA A 109 9.78 10.29 1.63
CA ALA A 109 8.52 10.24 0.88
C ALA A 109 7.46 9.33 1.53
N THR A 110 6.25 9.87 1.64
CA THR A 110 5.07 9.22 2.22
C THR A 110 3.96 8.96 1.20
N THR A 111 4.10 9.51 0.00
CA THR A 111 3.17 9.34 -1.11
C THR A 111 3.88 8.85 -2.39
N PRO A 112 3.17 8.17 -3.31
CA PRO A 112 3.72 7.83 -4.62
C PRO A 112 4.23 9.05 -5.39
N GLU A 113 3.54 10.19 -5.28
CA GLU A 113 3.89 11.44 -5.94
C GLU A 113 5.23 11.98 -5.42
N GLU A 114 5.41 12.03 -4.10
CA GLU A 114 6.69 12.44 -3.48
C GLU A 114 7.84 11.50 -3.90
N LEU A 115 7.59 10.19 -3.95
CA LEU A 115 8.61 9.22 -4.36
C LEU A 115 8.97 9.35 -5.84
N ALA A 116 8.02 9.71 -6.70
CA ALA A 116 8.25 9.93 -8.11
C ALA A 116 9.13 11.15 -8.41
N GLU A 117 9.20 12.13 -7.50
CA GLU A 117 10.09 13.30 -7.61
C GLU A 117 11.55 12.97 -7.21
N THR A 118 11.80 11.78 -6.66
CA THR A 118 13.17 11.29 -6.39
C THR A 118 13.78 10.64 -7.64
N SER A 119 15.06 10.24 -7.56
CA SER A 119 15.70 9.43 -8.63
C SER A 119 14.99 8.11 -8.88
N PHE A 120 14.18 7.61 -7.94
CA PHE A 120 13.40 6.40 -8.13
C PHE A 120 12.32 6.54 -9.21
N GLY A 121 11.76 7.74 -9.42
CA GLY A 121 10.76 7.97 -10.47
C GLY A 121 11.29 7.64 -11.88
N GLU A 122 12.54 7.99 -12.16
CA GLU A 122 13.21 7.62 -13.40
C GLU A 122 13.47 6.10 -13.48
N ALA A 123 13.89 5.47 -12.39
CA ALA A 123 14.10 4.01 -12.33
C ALA A 123 12.79 3.24 -12.60
N LEU A 124 11.69 3.65 -11.96
CA LEU A 124 10.35 3.09 -12.16
C LEU A 124 9.91 3.20 -13.63
N THR A 125 10.14 4.36 -14.22
CA THR A 125 9.80 4.66 -15.63
C THR A 125 10.59 3.77 -16.59
N ASN A 126 11.92 3.65 -16.37
CA ASN A 126 12.80 2.79 -17.15
C ASN A 126 12.45 1.30 -16.99
N ALA A 127 12.02 0.88 -15.80
CA ALA A 127 11.57 -0.48 -15.54
C ALA A 127 10.30 -0.81 -16.34
N GLY A 128 9.28 0.06 -16.29
CA GLY A 128 8.05 -0.12 -17.07
C GLY A 128 8.31 -0.17 -18.57
N ALA A 129 9.20 0.68 -19.06
CA ALA A 129 9.68 0.65 -20.44
C ALA A 129 10.29 -0.70 -20.83
N THR A 130 11.25 -1.16 -20.02
CA THR A 130 12.03 -2.37 -20.26
C THR A 130 11.18 -3.64 -20.17
N MET A 131 10.25 -3.70 -19.21
CA MET A 131 9.39 -4.86 -18.96
C MET A 131 8.16 -4.89 -19.85
N GLY A 132 7.81 -3.79 -20.51
CA GLY A 132 6.70 -3.72 -21.45
C GLY A 132 5.32 -3.53 -20.81
N GLU A 133 5.26 -3.38 -19.48
CA GLU A 133 4.04 -3.25 -18.69
C GLU A 133 3.94 -1.87 -18.03
N LYS A 134 2.73 -1.52 -17.61
CA LYS A 134 2.49 -0.48 -16.62
C LYS A 134 3.06 -0.96 -15.29
N ILE A 135 4.01 -0.20 -14.76
CA ILE A 135 4.54 -0.38 -13.41
C ILE A 135 4.33 0.93 -12.66
N LEU A 136 3.84 0.83 -11.43
CA LEU A 136 3.58 2.00 -10.60
C LEU A 136 3.80 1.69 -9.12
N VAL A 137 4.13 2.73 -8.36
CA VAL A 137 4.00 2.71 -6.90
C VAL A 137 2.55 3.04 -6.58
N ARG A 138 1.87 2.16 -5.84
CA ARG A 138 0.45 2.29 -5.53
C ARG A 138 0.21 3.12 -4.28
N ARG A 139 1.01 2.86 -3.25
CA ARG A 139 0.91 3.48 -1.94
C ARG A 139 2.16 3.20 -1.12
N ILE A 140 2.40 4.09 -0.16
CA ILE A 140 3.43 3.98 0.87
C ILE A 140 2.72 4.04 2.22
N GLY A 141 3.15 3.22 3.16
CA GLY A 141 2.60 3.19 4.52
C GLY A 141 3.70 3.14 5.55
N ARG A 142 3.51 3.79 6.69
CA ARG A 142 4.50 3.85 7.76
C ARG A 142 3.86 3.65 9.12
N VAL A 143 4.63 3.06 10.03
CA VAL A 143 4.30 3.02 11.45
C VAL A 143 5.58 3.18 12.26
N GLN A 144 5.52 3.96 13.34
CA GLN A 144 6.61 4.13 14.29
C GLN A 144 6.20 3.59 15.65
N GLY A 145 7.11 2.93 16.34
CA GLY A 145 6.91 2.42 17.70
C GLY A 145 8.25 2.22 18.40
N GLU A 146 8.23 1.82 19.66
CA GLU A 146 9.47 1.46 20.36
C GLU A 146 10.13 0.25 19.69
N VAL A 147 9.31 -0.72 19.27
CA VAL A 147 9.70 -1.86 18.43
C VAL A 147 8.73 -1.97 17.26
N VAL A 148 9.23 -2.23 16.05
CA VAL A 148 8.40 -2.49 14.87
C VAL A 148 8.71 -3.89 14.32
N THR A 149 7.68 -4.74 14.24
CA THR A 149 7.77 -6.08 13.66
C THR A 149 7.10 -6.11 12.31
N ASN A 150 7.79 -6.67 11.29
CA ASN A 150 7.18 -6.93 9.99
C ASN A 150 6.75 -8.41 9.83
N TYR A 151 5.77 -8.63 8.96
CA TYR A 151 5.42 -9.95 8.43
C TYR A 151 5.07 -9.86 6.95
N MET A 152 5.81 -10.59 6.13
CA MET A 152 5.69 -10.60 4.67
C MET A 152 5.17 -11.97 4.21
N HIS A 153 3.94 -12.01 3.71
CA HIS A 153 3.27 -13.25 3.32
C HIS A 153 3.17 -13.40 1.81
N ARG A 154 3.55 -14.59 1.33
CA ARG A 154 3.40 -15.02 -0.06
C ARG A 154 2.11 -15.82 -0.17
N THR A 155 1.15 -15.30 -0.93
CA THR A 155 -0.11 -16.00 -1.22
C THR A 155 0.08 -17.20 -2.15
N ASN A 156 1.17 -17.17 -2.94
CA ASN A 156 1.65 -18.26 -3.77
C ASN A 156 3.17 -18.37 -3.62
N LYS A 157 3.71 -19.59 -3.52
CA LYS A 157 5.15 -19.87 -3.39
C LYS A 157 6.00 -19.25 -4.52
N ASP A 158 5.42 -19.12 -5.71
CA ASP A 158 6.09 -18.64 -6.93
C ASP A 158 6.04 -17.11 -7.06
N LEU A 159 5.32 -16.42 -6.17
CA LEU A 159 5.19 -14.97 -6.16
C LEU A 159 6.03 -14.35 -5.02
N PRO A 160 6.49 -13.09 -5.19
CA PRO A 160 7.02 -12.31 -4.08
C PRO A 160 5.92 -12.04 -3.04
N PRO A 161 6.25 -11.49 -1.86
CA PRO A 161 5.25 -11.14 -0.86
C PRO A 161 4.12 -10.29 -1.45
N GLN A 162 2.88 -10.77 -1.31
CA GLN A 162 1.67 -10.10 -1.79
C GLN A 162 0.92 -9.40 -0.65
N VAL A 163 1.24 -9.76 0.59
CA VAL A 163 0.69 -9.14 1.79
C VAL A 163 1.86 -8.76 2.68
N GLY A 164 1.91 -7.49 3.07
CA GLY A 164 2.89 -6.97 4.03
C GLY A 164 2.17 -6.36 5.22
N VAL A 165 2.69 -6.65 6.41
CA VAL A 165 2.19 -6.11 7.68
C VAL A 165 3.35 -5.53 8.47
N LEU A 166 3.13 -4.36 9.05
CA LEU A 166 3.96 -3.77 10.10
C LEU A 166 3.12 -3.64 11.36
N VAL A 167 3.70 -3.97 12.51
CA VAL A 167 3.09 -3.81 13.84
C VAL A 167 4.06 -3.06 14.74
N ALA A 168 3.63 -1.92 15.26
CA ALA A 168 4.35 -1.16 16.26
C ALA A 168 3.89 -1.56 17.67
N THR A 169 4.86 -1.79 18.55
CA THR A 169 4.63 -2.16 19.96
C THR A 169 5.59 -1.42 20.88
N ASP A 170 5.32 -1.49 22.19
CA ASP A 170 6.36 -1.32 23.19
C ASP A 170 7.32 -2.52 23.22
N LYS A 171 8.38 -2.45 24.03
CA LYS A 171 9.32 -3.58 24.21
C LYS A 171 8.67 -4.86 24.71
N ALA A 172 7.67 -4.77 25.59
CA ALA A 172 7.01 -5.96 26.15
C ALA A 172 6.13 -6.66 25.10
N GLY A 173 5.39 -5.89 24.29
CA GLY A 173 4.52 -6.39 23.23
C GLY A 173 5.29 -7.03 22.06
N ALA A 174 6.58 -6.75 21.94
CA ALA A 174 7.44 -7.34 20.91
C ALA A 174 7.45 -8.88 20.95
N GLU A 175 7.24 -9.49 22.11
CA GLU A 175 7.20 -10.96 22.26
C GLU A 175 6.07 -11.59 21.43
N VAL A 176 4.92 -10.92 21.31
CA VAL A 176 3.74 -11.42 20.59
C VAL A 176 3.52 -10.75 19.23
N ALA A 177 4.29 -9.70 18.92
CA ALA A 177 4.09 -8.85 17.74
C ALA A 177 4.10 -9.63 16.41
N ARG A 178 4.94 -10.67 16.30
CA ARG A 178 4.99 -11.51 15.08
C ARG A 178 3.68 -12.26 14.87
N ASP A 179 3.08 -12.78 15.93
CA ASP A 179 1.82 -13.50 15.84
C ASP A 179 0.64 -12.58 15.59
N VAL A 180 0.66 -11.38 16.18
CA VAL A 180 -0.28 -10.30 15.86
C VAL A 180 -0.17 -9.90 14.39
N ALA A 181 1.03 -9.76 13.84
CA ALA A 181 1.25 -9.44 12.43
C ALA A 181 0.70 -10.53 11.50
N MET A 182 0.86 -11.81 11.85
CA MET A 182 0.26 -12.93 11.13
C MET A 182 -1.28 -12.91 11.20
N HIS A 183 -1.84 -12.57 12.36
CA HIS A 183 -3.28 -12.41 12.52
C HIS A 183 -3.82 -11.28 11.64
N ILE A 184 -3.19 -10.10 11.65
CA ILE A 184 -3.56 -8.96 10.81
C ILE A 184 -3.52 -9.33 9.32
N ALA A 185 -2.50 -10.07 8.88
CA ALA A 185 -2.39 -10.51 7.49
C ALA A 185 -3.62 -11.32 7.05
N ALA A 186 -4.11 -12.20 7.92
CA ALA A 186 -5.24 -13.09 7.66
C ALA A 186 -6.62 -12.41 7.85
N TYR A 187 -6.82 -11.68 8.95
CA TYR A 187 -8.13 -11.16 9.36
C TYR A 187 -8.41 -9.71 8.94
N SER A 188 -7.41 -9.00 8.44
CA SER A 188 -7.57 -7.68 7.80
C SER A 188 -8.35 -6.64 8.63
N PRO A 189 -8.05 -6.45 9.93
CA PRO A 189 -8.68 -5.37 10.71
C PRO A 189 -8.46 -4.02 10.04
N LEU A 190 -9.44 -3.12 10.21
CA LEU A 190 -9.41 -1.76 9.70
C LEU A 190 -8.94 -0.76 10.75
N TYR A 191 -9.16 -1.06 12.03
CA TYR A 191 -8.90 -0.17 13.15
C TYR A 191 -8.11 -0.90 14.24
N LEU A 192 -7.32 -0.17 15.04
CA LEU A 192 -6.60 -0.78 16.15
C LEU A 192 -7.53 -0.92 17.36
N THR A 193 -8.16 0.16 17.79
CA THR A 193 -9.14 0.20 18.89
C THR A 193 -10.53 0.63 18.41
N ARG A 194 -11.53 0.57 19.29
CA ARG A 194 -12.90 1.02 18.98
C ARG A 194 -12.97 2.54 18.82
N GLU A 195 -12.10 3.27 19.52
CA GLU A 195 -11.99 4.73 19.49
C GLU A 195 -11.43 5.23 18.16
N ASP A 196 -10.66 4.40 17.46
CA ASP A 196 -10.16 4.70 16.11
C ASP A 196 -11.26 4.62 15.03
N VAL A 197 -12.42 4.05 15.34
CA VAL A 197 -13.54 3.95 14.40
C VAL A 197 -14.22 5.33 14.27
N PRO A 198 -14.33 5.90 13.06
CA PRO A 198 -15.01 7.18 12.86
C PRO A 198 -16.44 7.17 13.39
N ALA A 199 -16.85 8.26 14.05
CA ALA A 199 -18.16 8.36 14.70
C ALA A 199 -19.31 8.16 13.71
N ASP A 200 -19.19 8.69 12.49
CA ASP A 200 -20.17 8.54 11.41
C ASP A 200 -20.31 7.08 10.96
N VAL A 201 -19.21 6.31 10.94
CA VAL A 201 -19.24 4.87 10.66
C VAL A 201 -19.97 4.12 11.78
N VAL A 202 -19.67 4.44 13.04
CA VAL A 202 -20.33 3.82 14.20
C VAL A 202 -21.82 4.13 14.22
N GLU A 203 -22.21 5.37 13.97
CA GLU A 203 -23.61 5.81 13.92
C GLU A 203 -24.37 5.14 12.76
N ASN A 204 -23.76 5.09 11.58
CA ASN A 204 -24.37 4.45 10.42
C ASN A 204 -24.55 2.94 10.65
N GLU A 205 -23.54 2.25 11.18
CA GLU A 205 -23.65 0.81 11.47
C GLU A 205 -24.72 0.53 12.54
N ARG A 206 -24.82 1.38 13.56
CA ARG A 206 -25.87 1.28 14.58
C ARG A 206 -27.26 1.45 13.97
N ARG A 207 -27.43 2.43 13.08
CA ARG A 207 -28.69 2.67 12.36
C ARG A 207 -29.06 1.45 11.51
N ILE A 208 -28.10 0.89 10.77
CA ILE A 208 -28.29 -0.34 9.98
C ILE A 208 -28.74 -1.48 10.91
N ALA A 209 -28.03 -1.71 12.01
CA ALA A 209 -28.36 -2.76 12.97
C ALA A 209 -29.79 -2.62 13.54
N GLU A 210 -30.22 -1.39 13.82
CA GLU A 210 -31.56 -1.07 14.32
C GLU A 210 -32.64 -1.30 13.25
N GLU A 211 -32.46 -0.75 12.05
CA GLU A 211 -33.39 -0.92 10.93
C GLU A 211 -33.56 -2.39 10.56
N THR A 212 -32.45 -3.13 10.46
CA THR A 212 -32.50 -4.57 10.19
C THR A 212 -33.24 -5.32 11.31
N ALA A 213 -33.04 -4.98 12.58
CA ALA A 213 -33.73 -5.65 13.69
C ALA A 213 -35.23 -5.35 13.71
N LYS A 214 -35.64 -4.12 13.37
CA LYS A 214 -37.06 -3.75 13.20
C LYS A 214 -37.70 -4.50 12.03
N ASN A 215 -37.02 -4.57 10.89
CA ASN A 215 -37.51 -5.27 9.70
C ASN A 215 -37.65 -6.78 9.90
N GLU A 216 -36.84 -7.37 10.78
CA GLU A 216 -36.97 -8.78 11.20
C GLU A 216 -38.12 -9.01 12.21
N GLY A 217 -38.89 -7.98 12.55
CA GLY A 217 -40.03 -8.08 13.49
C GLY A 217 -39.60 -8.36 14.93
N LYS A 218 -38.39 -7.97 15.33
CA LYS A 218 -37.92 -8.19 16.71
C LYS A 218 -38.69 -7.29 17.69
N PRO A 219 -38.99 -7.76 18.92
CA PRO A 219 -39.72 -6.96 19.90
C PRO A 219 -38.99 -5.67 20.27
N GLU A 220 -39.71 -4.54 20.36
CA GLU A 220 -39.12 -3.22 20.68
C GLU A 220 -38.26 -3.22 21.95
N LYS A 221 -38.74 -3.93 23.00
CA LYS A 221 -38.01 -4.06 24.28
C LYS A 221 -36.66 -4.79 24.14
N ALA A 222 -36.48 -5.59 23.11
CA ALA A 222 -35.24 -6.33 22.85
C ALA A 222 -34.31 -5.60 21.87
N LEU A 223 -34.79 -4.59 21.13
CA LEU A 223 -34.01 -3.88 20.11
C LEU A 223 -32.68 -3.34 20.65
N PRO A 224 -32.60 -2.66 21.82
CA PRO A 224 -31.33 -2.12 22.31
C PRO A 224 -30.25 -3.20 22.48
N LYS A 225 -30.60 -4.35 23.05
CA LYS A 225 -29.68 -5.48 23.24
C LYS A 225 -29.27 -6.14 21.93
N ILE A 226 -30.19 -6.22 20.96
CA ILE A 226 -29.91 -6.79 19.63
C ILE A 226 -28.94 -5.88 18.87
N VAL A 227 -29.19 -4.57 18.87
CA VAL A 227 -28.32 -3.57 18.26
C VAL A 227 -26.94 -3.61 18.90
N GLU A 228 -26.85 -3.63 20.23
CA GLU A 228 -25.58 -3.76 20.94
C GLU A 228 -24.82 -5.04 20.56
N GLY A 229 -25.52 -6.18 20.47
CA GLY A 229 -24.94 -7.44 20.02
C GLY A 229 -24.36 -7.36 18.60
N ARG A 230 -25.06 -6.70 17.67
CA ARG A 230 -24.61 -6.48 16.28
C ARG A 230 -23.42 -5.54 16.21
N MET A 231 -23.45 -4.44 16.95
CA MET A 231 -22.31 -3.52 17.05
C MET A 231 -21.07 -4.23 17.60
N ASN A 232 -21.23 -5.08 18.62
CA ASN A 232 -20.13 -5.91 19.11
C ASN A 232 -19.60 -6.89 18.05
N GLY A 233 -20.46 -7.40 17.17
CA GLY A 233 -20.06 -8.20 16.00
C GLY A 233 -19.21 -7.38 15.03
N PHE A 234 -19.67 -6.17 14.66
CA PHE A 234 -18.94 -5.24 13.80
C PHE A 234 -17.55 -4.91 14.36
N PHE A 235 -17.43 -4.61 15.66
CA PHE A 235 -16.14 -4.34 16.28
C PHE A 235 -15.23 -5.57 16.26
N LYS A 236 -15.74 -6.76 16.55
CA LYS A 236 -14.96 -8.02 16.47
C LYS A 236 -14.49 -8.37 15.06
N GLU A 237 -15.11 -7.81 14.02
CA GLU A 237 -14.70 -8.00 12.65
C GLU A 237 -13.66 -6.95 12.21
N ASN A 238 -13.81 -5.69 12.65
CA ASN A 238 -13.06 -4.56 12.10
C ASN A 238 -11.97 -3.98 13.03
N VAL A 239 -12.03 -4.25 14.35
CA VAL A 239 -11.11 -3.71 15.35
C VAL A 239 -10.15 -4.79 15.81
N LEU A 240 -8.85 -4.58 15.61
CA LEU A 240 -7.80 -5.56 15.91
C LEU A 240 -7.87 -6.08 17.34
N LEU A 241 -7.95 -5.20 18.34
CA LEU A 241 -7.90 -5.63 19.74
C LEU A 241 -9.16 -6.40 20.19
N ASP A 242 -10.27 -6.25 19.48
CA ASP A 242 -11.52 -6.97 19.70
C ASP A 242 -11.58 -8.31 18.94
N GLN A 243 -10.79 -8.47 17.88
CA GLN A 243 -10.79 -9.67 17.05
C GLN A 243 -10.43 -10.92 17.87
N PRO A 244 -11.15 -12.05 17.70
CA PRO A 244 -10.73 -13.35 18.21
C PRO A 244 -9.37 -13.73 17.62
N PHE A 245 -8.40 -14.07 18.46
CA PHE A 245 -7.04 -14.32 18.02
C PHE A 245 -6.95 -15.59 17.16
N ALA A 246 -6.18 -15.52 16.05
CA ALA A 246 -6.17 -16.59 15.05
C ALA A 246 -5.65 -17.93 15.59
N LYS A 247 -4.68 -17.90 16.52
CA LYS A 247 -4.11 -19.11 17.12
C LYS A 247 -4.91 -19.64 18.30
N ASP A 248 -5.65 -18.76 19.00
CA ASP A 248 -6.58 -19.13 20.06
C ASP A 248 -7.83 -18.23 20.04
N PRO A 249 -8.89 -18.63 19.32
CA PRO A 249 -10.10 -17.83 19.20
C PRO A 249 -10.89 -17.63 20.50
N LYS A 250 -10.47 -18.24 21.62
CA LYS A 250 -11.09 -18.03 22.94
C LYS A 250 -10.69 -16.71 23.57
N GLN A 251 -9.58 -16.11 23.12
CA GLN A 251 -9.09 -14.82 23.60
C GLN A 251 -9.09 -13.82 22.44
N SER A 252 -9.30 -12.54 22.73
CA SER A 252 -9.10 -11.49 21.73
C SER A 252 -7.63 -11.16 21.59
N VAL A 253 -7.22 -10.53 20.48
CA VAL A 253 -5.84 -10.05 20.30
C VAL A 253 -5.44 -9.13 21.45
N GLY A 254 -6.32 -8.23 21.88
CA GLY A 254 -6.04 -7.33 23.01
C GLY A 254 -5.70 -8.08 24.29
N LYS A 255 -6.40 -9.17 24.60
CA LYS A 255 -6.09 -10.02 25.78
C LYS A 255 -4.76 -10.75 25.64
N VAL A 256 -4.38 -11.17 24.44
CA VAL A 256 -3.08 -11.82 24.18
C VAL A 256 -1.94 -10.83 24.41
N VAL A 257 -2.09 -9.60 23.92
CA VAL A 257 -1.12 -8.52 24.09
C VAL A 257 -1.01 -8.09 25.56
N GLU A 258 -2.15 -7.94 26.25
CA GLU A 258 -2.19 -7.63 27.69
C GLU A 258 -1.55 -8.73 28.54
N ALA A 259 -1.77 -10.00 28.21
CA ALA A 259 -1.18 -11.14 28.93
C ALA A 259 0.36 -11.18 28.80
N ALA A 260 0.92 -10.65 27.71
CA ALA A 260 2.35 -10.45 27.53
C ALA A 260 2.88 -9.20 28.27
N GLY A 261 2.00 -8.42 28.92
CA GLY A 261 2.36 -7.19 29.62
C GLY A 261 2.73 -6.04 28.69
N GLY A 262 2.35 -6.11 27.40
CA GLY A 262 2.72 -5.13 26.38
C GLY A 262 1.54 -4.42 25.75
N THR A 263 1.85 -3.61 24.74
CA THR A 263 0.86 -2.85 23.97
C THR A 263 1.18 -2.88 22.48
N VAL A 264 0.12 -2.87 21.66
CA VAL A 264 0.22 -2.58 20.21
C VAL A 264 -0.21 -1.14 20.03
N THR A 265 0.65 -0.33 19.43
CA THR A 265 0.46 1.12 19.29
C THR A 265 0.06 1.53 17.87
N GLY A 266 0.21 0.64 16.89
CA GLY A 266 -0.19 0.89 15.51
C GLY A 266 0.10 -0.29 14.61
N PHE A 267 -0.54 -0.32 13.45
CA PHE A 267 -0.21 -1.28 12.40
C PHE A 267 -0.46 -0.68 11.01
N VAL A 268 0.21 -1.25 10.02
CA VAL A 268 -0.06 -1.01 8.60
C VAL A 268 -0.16 -2.35 7.91
N ARG A 269 -1.15 -2.52 7.05
CA ARG A 269 -1.33 -3.72 6.24
C ARG A 269 -1.61 -3.35 4.80
N PHE A 270 -0.81 -3.88 3.88
CA PHE A 270 -1.11 -3.84 2.45
C PHE A 270 -1.34 -5.24 1.89
N ARG A 271 -2.22 -5.31 0.89
CA ARG A 271 -2.40 -6.47 0.02
C ARG A 271 -2.37 -5.97 -1.41
N VAL A 272 -1.54 -6.60 -2.24
CA VAL A 272 -1.42 -6.26 -3.66
C VAL A 272 -2.80 -6.24 -4.32
N GLY A 273 -3.09 -5.14 -5.03
CA GLY A 273 -4.30 -4.99 -5.84
C GLY A 273 -5.59 -4.67 -5.06
N ASN A 274 -5.52 -4.55 -3.72
CA ASN A 274 -6.63 -4.13 -2.86
C ASN A 274 -6.69 -2.61 -2.67
#